data_AF-A0A0A1GNM1-F1
#
_entry.id   AF-A0A0A1GNM1-F1
#
_cell.length_a   1.000
_cell.length_b   1.000
_cell.length_c   1.000
_cell.angle_alpha   90.00
_cell.angle_beta   90.00
_cell.angle_gamma   90.00
#
_symmetry.space_group_name_H-M   'P 1'
#
loop_
_entity.id
_entity.type
_entity.pdbx_description
1 polymer ?
#
loop_
_entity_poly.entity_id
_entity_poly.type
_entity_poly.pdbx_seq_one_letter_code
_entity_poly.pdbx_strand_id
1 'polypeptide(L)'
;RNLKKILQASKEPNRADRPTVIRDNIDWLRDVTIFDQSVQPRSPAEVNNNPCLENNGGCAQFCFALPKSQTPKCDCAFGTLQADGKSCAISSENFLIFALDDSLRSLRFDPKDYSQPFPAISVERMA
;
A
#
# COMPACT_ATOMS: atom_id res chain seq x y z
N ARG A 1 -3.82 -2.33 22.85
CA ARG A 1 -4.47 -3.63 23.11
C ARG A 1 -3.42 -4.70 22.91
N ASN A 2 -2.77 -5.18 23.97
CA ASN A 2 -1.65 -6.12 23.86
C ASN A 2 -2.20 -7.55 23.73
N LEU A 3 -2.09 -8.16 22.54
CA LEU A 3 -2.50 -9.53 22.31
C LEU A 3 -1.44 -10.46 22.90
N LYS A 4 -1.71 -11.12 24.03
CA LYS A 4 -0.74 -12.01 24.69
C LYS A 4 -0.82 -13.48 24.25
N LYS A 5 -1.81 -13.81 23.41
CA LYS A 5 -2.12 -15.17 22.99
C LYS A 5 -2.55 -15.20 21.52
N ILE A 6 -2.15 -16.25 20.82
CA ILE A 6 -2.60 -16.60 19.48
C ILE A 6 -3.55 -17.79 19.62
N LEU A 7 -4.76 -17.64 19.08
CA LEU A 7 -5.79 -18.66 19.08
C LEU A 7 -6.06 -19.10 17.64
N GLN A 8 -6.28 -20.40 17.45
CA GLN A 8 -6.79 -20.95 16.20
C GLN A 8 -8.26 -21.31 16.39
N ALA A 9 -9.10 -20.92 15.42
CA ALA A 9 -10.51 -21.27 15.39
C ALA A 9 -10.89 -21.74 13.98
N SER A 10 -12.00 -22.49 13.89
CA SER A 10 -12.58 -22.86 12.60
C SER A 10 -13.10 -21.63 11.87
N LYS A 11 -12.88 -21.57 10.55
CA LYS A 11 -13.48 -20.56 9.67
C LYS A 11 -14.90 -20.93 9.21
N GLU A 12 -15.29 -22.20 9.35
CA GLU A 12 -16.59 -22.70 8.92
C GLU A 12 -17.74 -22.09 9.76
N PRO A 13 -18.78 -21.51 9.13
CA PRO A 13 -19.82 -20.73 9.82
C PRO A 13 -20.66 -21.53 10.82
N ASN A 14 -20.73 -22.86 10.65
CA ASN A 14 -21.52 -23.75 11.51
C ASN A 14 -20.68 -24.55 12.51
N ARG A 15 -19.37 -24.28 12.58
CA ARG A 15 -18.45 -25.03 13.45
C ARG A 15 -18.00 -24.16 14.61
N ALA A 16 -18.79 -24.17 15.68
CA ALA A 16 -18.58 -23.37 16.89
C ALA A 16 -17.64 -24.04 17.92
N ASP A 17 -16.60 -24.75 17.45
CA ASP A 17 -15.63 -25.36 18.35
C ASP A 17 -14.87 -24.30 19.15
N ARG A 18 -14.49 -24.64 20.38
CA ARG A 18 -13.68 -23.75 21.22
C ARG A 18 -12.33 -23.49 20.53
N PRO A 19 -11.90 -22.22 20.41
CA PRO A 19 -10.59 -21.90 19.86
C PRO A 19 -9.45 -22.57 20.65
N THR A 20 -8.47 -23.11 19.95
CA THR A 20 -7.29 -23.73 20.53
C THR A 20 -6.18 -22.68 20.72
N VAL A 21 -5.41 -22.82 21.80
CA VAL A 21 -4.26 -21.94 22.03
C VAL A 21 -3.08 -22.47 21.23
N ILE A 22 -2.61 -21.70 20.24
CA ILE A 22 -1.38 -22.01 19.50
C ILE A 22 -0.17 -21.61 20.34
N ARG A 23 -0.21 -20.40 20.90
CA ARG A 23 0.87 -19.84 21.70
C ARG A 23 0.35 -18.78 22.66
N ASP A 24 0.98 -18.70 23.82
CA ASP A 24 0.73 -17.71 24.84
C ASP A 24 2.03 -17.06 25.33
N ASN A 25 1.87 -16.08 26.22
CA ASN A 25 2.95 -15.30 26.80
C ASN A 25 3.82 -14.59 25.75
N ILE A 26 3.17 -14.07 24.70
CA ILE A 26 3.84 -13.26 23.68
C ILE A 26 3.63 -11.79 24.04
N ASP A 27 4.63 -11.19 24.67
CA ASP A 27 4.60 -9.77 24.95
C ASP A 27 4.85 -8.97 23.66
N TRP A 28 4.20 -7.81 23.56
CA TRP A 28 4.34 -6.86 22.45
C TRP A 28 3.96 -7.39 21.06
N LEU A 29 3.16 -8.45 20.97
CA LEU A 29 2.60 -8.90 19.70
C LEU A 29 1.76 -7.78 19.06
N ARG A 30 2.14 -7.38 17.84
CA ARG A 30 1.45 -6.34 17.07
C ARG A 30 0.58 -6.92 15.95
N ASP A 31 1.13 -7.84 15.18
CA ASP A 31 0.48 -8.44 14.03
C ASP A 31 0.86 -9.92 13.89
N VAL A 32 -0.04 -10.70 13.28
CA VAL A 32 0.13 -12.14 13.01
C VAL A 32 -0.35 -12.41 11.59
N THR A 33 0.50 -13.04 10.78
CA THR A 33 0.15 -13.50 9.43
C THR A 33 0.48 -14.97 9.26
N ILE A 34 -0.22 -15.64 8.35
CA ILE A 34 0.07 -17.02 7.96
C ILE A 34 1.12 -16.97 6.85
N PHE A 35 2.28 -17.59 7.11
CA PHE A 35 3.33 -17.77 6.12
C PHE A 35 3.29 -19.20 5.60
N ASP A 36 2.59 -19.41 4.50
CA ASP A 36 2.50 -20.70 3.84
C ASP A 36 2.46 -20.51 2.31
N GLN A 37 3.21 -21.34 1.58
CA GLN A 37 3.35 -21.21 0.14
C GLN A 37 2.05 -21.61 -0.61
N SER A 38 1.11 -22.31 0.03
CA SER A 38 -0.20 -22.67 -0.55
C SER A 38 -1.20 -21.51 -0.52
N VAL A 39 -1.02 -20.53 0.37
CA VAL A 39 -1.85 -19.32 0.45
C VAL A 39 -1.22 -18.13 -0.29
N GLN A 40 -0.04 -18.32 -0.87
CA GLN A 40 0.64 -17.36 -1.73
C GLN A 40 0.38 -17.76 -3.19
N PRO A 41 -0.28 -16.90 -3.99
CA PRO A 41 -0.58 -17.24 -5.37
C PRO A 41 0.69 -17.55 -6.17
N ARG A 42 0.70 -18.67 -6.88
CA ARG A 42 1.85 -19.18 -7.65
C ARG A 42 1.68 -19.03 -9.15
N SER A 43 0.48 -18.71 -9.62
CA SER A 43 0.19 -18.58 -11.05
C SER A 43 -0.70 -17.36 -11.34
N PRO A 44 -0.64 -16.80 -12.57
CA PRO A 44 -1.54 -15.72 -12.99
C PRO A 44 -3.03 -16.08 -12.83
N ALA A 45 -3.40 -17.34 -13.09
CA ALA A 45 -4.78 -17.81 -12.98
C ALA A 45 -5.33 -17.71 -11.55
N GLU A 46 -4.49 -17.95 -10.53
CA GLU A 46 -4.88 -17.84 -9.12
C GLU A 46 -5.17 -16.39 -8.68
N VAL A 47 -4.65 -15.40 -9.42
CA VAL A 47 -4.91 -13.97 -9.20
C VAL A 47 -5.80 -13.36 -10.29
N ASN A 48 -6.68 -14.18 -10.89
CA ASN A 48 -7.63 -13.74 -11.93
C ASN A 48 -6.95 -13.08 -13.14
N ASN A 49 -5.77 -13.59 -13.52
CA ASN A 49 -4.92 -13.05 -14.58
C ASN A 49 -4.65 -11.55 -14.40
N ASN A 50 -4.15 -11.19 -13.21
CA ASN A 50 -3.81 -9.82 -12.84
C ASN A 50 -3.14 -9.08 -14.02
N PRO A 51 -3.77 -8.00 -14.54
CA PRO A 51 -3.31 -7.32 -15.75
C PRO A 51 -1.98 -6.56 -15.59
N CYS A 52 -1.46 -6.45 -14.36
CA CYS A 52 -0.17 -5.86 -14.06
C CYS A 52 1.00 -6.85 -14.15
N LEU A 53 0.74 -8.16 -14.28
CA LEU A 53 1.78 -9.20 -14.26
C LEU A 53 2.75 -9.08 -15.43
N GLU A 54 2.23 -8.69 -16.61
CA GLU A 54 3.05 -8.49 -17.80
C GLU A 54 3.38 -7.01 -17.97
N ASN A 55 4.68 -6.71 -18.02
CA ASN A 55 5.20 -5.35 -18.25
C ASN A 55 4.54 -4.26 -17.39
N ASN A 56 4.21 -4.56 -16.13
CA ASN A 56 3.51 -3.63 -15.22
C ASN A 56 2.19 -3.08 -15.79
N GLY A 57 1.49 -3.84 -16.64
CA GLY A 57 0.29 -3.37 -17.37
C GLY A 57 0.56 -2.25 -18.38
N GLY A 58 1.84 -1.96 -18.66
CA GLY A 58 2.31 -0.81 -19.39
C GLY A 58 2.31 0.50 -18.59
N CYS A 59 2.10 0.46 -17.27
CA CYS A 59 2.13 1.64 -16.42
C CYS A 59 3.58 2.11 -16.19
N ALA A 60 3.79 3.42 -16.21
CA ALA A 60 5.12 4.01 -15.97
C ALA A 60 5.62 3.83 -14.54
N GLN A 61 4.72 3.84 -13.54
CA GLN A 61 5.07 3.73 -12.13
C GLN A 61 4.23 2.66 -11.43
N PHE A 62 3.00 2.97 -11.01
CA PHE A 62 2.15 2.03 -10.30
C PHE A 62 1.08 1.43 -11.20
N CYS A 63 0.85 0.13 -11.05
CA CYS A 63 -0.22 -0.61 -11.69
C CYS A 63 -1.10 -1.27 -10.63
N PHE A 64 -2.40 -1.04 -10.73
CA PHE A 64 -3.42 -1.59 -9.84
C PHE A 64 -4.34 -2.53 -10.60
N ALA A 65 -4.42 -3.76 -10.13
CA ALA A 65 -5.41 -4.73 -10.57
C ALA A 65 -6.70 -4.52 -9.78
N LEU A 66 -7.78 -4.17 -10.48
CA LEU A 66 -9.08 -3.95 -9.84
C LEU A 66 -9.96 -5.20 -9.92
N PRO A 67 -10.75 -5.50 -8.88
CA PRO A 67 -11.69 -6.62 -8.91
C PRO A 67 -12.61 -6.54 -10.12
N LYS A 68 -12.80 -7.66 -10.82
CA LYS A 68 -13.67 -7.79 -12.01
C LYS A 68 -13.26 -6.93 -13.21
N SER A 69 -12.04 -6.38 -13.22
CA SER A 69 -11.45 -5.69 -14.38
C SER A 69 -10.26 -6.49 -14.91
N GLN A 70 -10.17 -6.61 -16.24
CA GLN A 70 -8.98 -7.11 -16.93
C GLN A 70 -8.13 -5.97 -17.50
N THR A 71 -8.54 -4.72 -17.28
CA THR A 71 -7.76 -3.53 -17.65
C THR A 71 -6.96 -3.07 -16.44
N PRO A 72 -5.63 -2.85 -16.59
CA PRO A 72 -4.82 -2.30 -15.51
C PRO A 72 -5.20 -0.84 -15.26
N LYS A 73 -5.23 -0.42 -14.00
CA LYS A 73 -5.35 0.99 -13.64
C LYS A 73 -3.96 1.50 -13.25
N CYS A 74 -3.42 2.46 -13.99
CA CYS A 74 -2.15 3.08 -13.64
C CYS A 74 -2.32 4.25 -12.69
N ASP A 75 -1.29 4.55 -11.90
CA ASP A 75 -1.19 5.78 -11.11
C ASP A 75 0.27 6.18 -10.90
N CYS A 76 0.48 7.40 -10.44
CA CYS A 76 1.79 8.00 -10.26
C CYS A 76 2.12 8.19 -8.78
N ALA A 77 3.35 7.87 -8.39
CA ALA A 77 3.88 8.20 -7.07
C ALA A 77 3.95 9.70 -6.83
N PHE A 78 4.26 10.45 -7.89
CA PHE A 78 4.24 11.90 -7.92
C PHE A 78 3.88 12.39 -9.33
N GLY A 79 3.27 13.57 -9.39
CA GLY A 79 2.80 14.18 -10.63
C GLY A 79 1.37 13.74 -10.97
N THR A 80 1.04 13.77 -12.24
CA THR A 80 -0.28 13.43 -12.75
C THR A 80 -0.19 12.35 -13.82
N LEU A 81 -1.16 11.44 -13.81
CA LEU A 81 -1.33 10.46 -14.88
C LEU A 81 -1.75 11.20 -16.15
N GLN A 82 -1.04 10.93 -17.25
CA GLN A 82 -1.32 11.54 -18.54
C GLN A 82 -2.58 10.96 -19.19
N ALA A 83 -3.04 11.61 -20.25
CA ALA A 83 -4.24 11.21 -20.98
C ALA A 83 -4.16 9.82 -21.63
N ASP A 84 -2.95 9.28 -21.82
CA ASP A 84 -2.74 7.90 -22.28
C ASP A 84 -3.10 6.85 -21.20
N GLY A 85 -3.37 7.30 -19.97
CA GLY A 85 -3.72 6.47 -18.83
C GLY A 85 -2.57 5.59 -18.32
N LYS A 86 -1.33 5.85 -18.74
CA LYS A 86 -0.16 4.99 -18.45
C LYS A 86 1.08 5.76 -18.04
N SER A 87 1.32 6.91 -18.68
CA SER A 87 2.51 7.72 -18.46
C SER A 87 2.30 8.73 -17.32
N CYS A 88 3.37 9.04 -16.61
CA CYS A 88 3.37 10.02 -15.53
C CYS A 88 4.12 11.28 -15.95
N ALA A 89 3.51 12.44 -15.73
CA ALA A 89 4.16 13.72 -15.91
C ALA A 89 4.27 14.45 -14.58
N ILE A 90 5.42 15.09 -14.35
CA ILE A 90 5.54 16.06 -13.27
C ILE A 90 4.66 17.25 -13.65
N SER A 91 3.58 17.44 -12.91
CA SER A 91 2.73 18.62 -13.06
C SER A 91 3.59 19.87 -12.87
N SER A 92 3.56 20.76 -13.85
CA SER A 92 4.19 22.08 -13.81
C SER A 92 3.38 23.07 -12.96
N GLU A 93 2.42 22.59 -12.16
CA GLU A 93 1.63 23.45 -11.30
C GLU A 93 2.44 24.02 -10.15
N ASN A 94 2.04 25.23 -9.77
CA ASN A 94 2.70 26.01 -8.74
C ASN A 94 2.65 25.25 -7.39
N PHE A 95 3.78 25.18 -6.71
CA PHE A 95 3.92 24.60 -5.37
C PHE A 95 4.69 25.55 -4.46
N LEU A 96 4.47 25.44 -3.16
CA LEU A 96 5.23 26.14 -2.14
C LEU A 96 6.19 25.16 -1.46
N ILE A 97 7.46 25.52 -1.38
CA ILE A 97 8.44 24.88 -0.49
C ILE A 97 8.67 25.84 0.69
N PHE A 98 8.59 25.32 1.90
CA PHE A 98 8.80 26.09 3.13
C PHE A 98 9.64 25.30 4.14
N ALA A 99 10.37 26.04 4.97
CA ALA A 99 11.18 25.49 6.04
C ALA A 99 10.45 25.60 7.38
N LEU A 100 10.49 24.51 8.14
CA LEU A 100 10.21 24.44 9.56
C LEU A 100 11.54 24.33 10.32
N ASP A 101 11.47 24.23 11.65
CA ASP A 101 12.64 24.14 12.51
C ASP A 101 13.45 22.84 12.32
N ASP A 102 12.79 21.75 11.97
CA ASP A 102 13.38 20.42 11.82
C ASP A 102 13.19 19.82 10.41
N SER A 103 12.54 20.54 9.49
CA SER A 103 12.16 19.95 8.21
C SER A 103 11.92 20.95 7.08
N LEU A 104 12.20 20.52 5.85
CA LEU A 104 11.70 21.14 4.64
C LEU A 104 10.46 20.41 4.17
N ARG A 105 9.40 21.16 3.87
CA ARG A 105 8.10 20.63 3.44
C ARG A 105 7.63 21.31 2.17
N SER A 106 6.71 20.65 1.48
CA SER A 106 6.09 21.17 0.27
C SER A 106 4.58 20.95 0.28
N LEU A 107 3.84 21.86 -0.36
CA LEU A 107 2.40 21.78 -0.55
C LEU A 107 2.01 22.31 -1.94
N ARG A 108 0.91 21.79 -2.49
CA ARG A 108 0.29 22.32 -3.72
C ARG A 108 -0.64 23.48 -3.37
N PHE A 109 -0.86 24.38 -4.33
CA PHE A 109 -1.81 25.49 -4.16
C PHE A 109 -3.27 25.10 -4.47
N ASP A 110 -3.53 23.92 -5.03
CA ASP A 110 -4.91 23.45 -5.22
C ASP A 110 -5.50 23.03 -3.86
N PRO A 111 -6.56 23.72 -3.36
CA PRO A 111 -7.21 23.37 -2.09
C PRO A 111 -7.91 22.00 -2.11
N LYS A 112 -8.00 21.33 -3.26
CA LYS A 112 -8.55 19.98 -3.39
C LYS A 112 -7.47 18.90 -3.45
N ASP A 113 -6.20 19.28 -3.63
CA ASP A 113 -5.08 18.34 -3.73
C ASP A 113 -4.16 18.45 -2.51
N TYR A 114 -4.30 17.49 -1.60
CA TYR A 114 -3.48 17.38 -0.40
C TYR A 114 -2.23 16.51 -0.60
N SER A 115 -1.92 16.09 -1.84
CA SER A 115 -0.70 15.36 -2.13
C SER A 115 0.53 16.25 -1.96
N GLN A 116 1.63 15.67 -1.46
CA GLN A 116 2.88 16.39 -1.29
C GLN A 116 3.67 16.39 -2.60
N PRO A 117 4.11 17.56 -3.10
CA PRO A 117 4.93 17.60 -4.30
C PRO A 117 6.27 16.89 -4.14
N PHE A 118 6.88 17.03 -2.98
CA PHE A 118 8.15 16.41 -2.65
C PHE A 118 8.06 15.79 -1.26
N PRO A 119 8.71 14.63 -1.04
CA PRO A 119 8.85 14.05 0.28
C PRO A 119 9.46 15.06 1.26
N ALA A 120 8.99 15.05 2.51
CA ALA A 120 9.57 15.89 3.55
C ALA A 120 11.02 15.48 3.82
N ILE A 121 11.90 16.48 3.97
CA ILE A 121 13.29 16.27 4.38
C ILE A 121 13.36 16.68 5.83
N SER A 122 13.62 15.73 6.73
CA SER A 122 13.90 16.00 8.14
C SER A 122 15.38 16.21 8.34
N VAL A 123 15.74 17.22 9.12
CA VAL A 123 17.11 17.48 9.56
C VAL A 123 17.21 17.06 11.02
N GLU A 124 18.06 16.08 11.31
CA GLU A 124 18.36 15.74 12.70
C GLU A 124 19.01 16.94 13.39
N ARG A 125 18.46 17.33 14.53
CA ARG A 125 19.02 18.40 15.35
C ARG A 125 20.41 17.94 15.80
N MET A 126 21.47 18.61 15.35
CA MET A 126 22.78 18.40 15.95
C MET A 126 22.70 18.91 17.39
N ALA A 127 22.73 17.97 18.33
CA ALA A 127 22.72 18.22 19.77
C ALA A 127 24.03 18.86 20.23
#